data_AF-A0A645GXU4-F1
#
_entry.id   AF-A0A645GXU4-F1
#
_cell.length_a   1.000
_cell.length_b   1.000
_cell.length_c   1.000
_cell.angle_alpha   90.00
_cell.angle_beta   90.00
_cell.angle_gamma   90.00
#
_symmetry.space_group_name_H-M   'P 1'
#
loop_
_entity.id
_entity.type
_entity.pdbx_description
1 polymer ?
#
loop_
_entity_poly.entity_id
_entity_poly.type
_entity_poly.pdbx_seq_one_letter_code
_entity_poly.pdbx_strand_id
1 'polypeptide(L)'
;MDTKQIDEHQPKSIIKTFQPPQLETLDDLLDYAYMQKEQQNTSQALITLNRALELYADNDYAPFIIIEMSNILKSKGAYDEAIRIYNKGQSLPVVQKNSHLHQEFVNTIAYLRILKNTLLSHGLSLYPFEQIPLAIRQEIDSEFLYWRLNTK
;
A
#
# COMPACT_ATOMS: atom_id res chain seq x y z
N MET A 1 -60.95 27.94 -19.00
CA MET A 1 -61.24 26.92 -17.99
C MET A 1 -61.09 25.57 -18.69
N ASP A 2 -59.91 25.21 -19.18
CA ASP A 2 -58.68 24.87 -18.44
C ASP A 2 -58.94 23.80 -17.38
N THR A 3 -58.55 22.57 -17.68
CA THR A 3 -57.38 21.95 -17.02
C THR A 3 -56.94 20.73 -17.82
N LYS A 4 -55.72 20.80 -18.35
CA LYS A 4 -54.95 19.70 -18.93
C LYS A 4 -54.71 18.62 -17.88
N GLN A 5 -54.95 17.38 -18.27
CA GLN A 5 -54.48 16.20 -17.56
C GLN A 5 -52.96 16.15 -17.75
N ILE A 6 -52.23 16.39 -16.65
CA ILE A 6 -50.77 16.42 -16.66
C ILE A 6 -50.31 14.98 -16.41
N ASP A 7 -49.60 14.45 -17.40
CA ASP A 7 -48.87 13.20 -17.38
C ASP A 7 -47.78 13.28 -16.29
N GLU A 8 -48.00 12.61 -15.15
CA GLU A 8 -46.98 12.41 -14.12
C GLU A 8 -45.97 11.38 -14.62
N HIS A 9 -44.99 11.86 -15.38
CA HIS A 9 -43.73 11.17 -15.58
C HIS A 9 -43.03 11.00 -14.22
N GLN A 10 -43.16 9.81 -13.64
CA GLN A 10 -42.29 9.37 -12.56
C GLN A 10 -40.83 9.43 -13.04
N PRO A 11 -39.93 10.16 -12.36
CA PRO A 11 -38.52 10.07 -12.67
C PRO A 11 -38.06 8.66 -12.27
N LYS A 12 -37.77 7.82 -13.27
CA LYS A 12 -37.00 6.60 -13.08
C LYS A 12 -35.67 7.01 -12.45
N SER A 13 -35.55 6.80 -11.14
CA SER A 13 -34.29 6.87 -10.44
C SER A 13 -33.41 5.76 -11.00
N ILE A 14 -32.60 6.10 -12.00
CA ILE A 14 -31.46 5.29 -12.40
C ILE A 14 -30.42 5.47 -11.28
N ILE A 15 -30.67 4.81 -10.15
CA ILE A 15 -29.58 4.43 -9.27
C ILE A 15 -28.81 3.41 -10.09
N LYS A 16 -27.75 3.86 -10.77
CA LYS A 16 -26.68 2.95 -11.14
C LYS A 16 -26.16 2.41 -9.82
N THR A 17 -26.66 1.25 -9.40
CA THR A 17 -25.98 0.44 -8.41
C THR A 17 -24.59 0.24 -8.96
N PHE A 18 -23.58 0.86 -8.34
CA PHE A 18 -22.19 0.52 -8.57
C PHE A 18 -22.06 -0.95 -8.16
N GLN A 19 -22.26 -1.84 -9.13
CA GLN A 19 -21.76 -3.19 -9.00
C GLN A 19 -20.24 -3.02 -8.98
N PRO A 20 -19.55 -3.45 -7.90
CA PRO A 20 -18.11 -3.51 -7.97
C PRO A 20 -17.78 -4.32 -9.23
N PRO A 21 -16.84 -3.85 -10.08
CA PRO A 21 -16.37 -4.67 -11.19
C PRO A 21 -16.05 -6.06 -10.63
N GLN A 22 -16.47 -7.11 -11.32
CA GLN A 22 -16.00 -8.44 -10.99
C GLN A 22 -14.51 -8.41 -11.32
N LEU A 23 -13.69 -8.18 -10.29
CA LEU A 23 -12.24 -8.09 -10.41
C LEU A 23 -11.74 -9.52 -10.61
N GLU A 24 -11.69 -9.96 -11.87
CA GLU A 24 -11.38 -11.33 -12.25
C GLU A 24 -9.89 -11.53 -12.55
N THR A 25 -9.21 -10.48 -12.97
CA THR A 25 -7.79 -10.52 -13.32
C THR A 25 -6.90 -9.76 -12.34
N LEU A 26 -5.60 -10.02 -12.40
CA LEU A 26 -4.61 -9.23 -11.65
C LEU A 26 -4.69 -7.76 -12.05
N ASP A 27 -4.80 -7.45 -13.34
CA ASP A 27 -4.86 -6.07 -13.84
C ASP A 27 -6.11 -5.34 -13.32
N ASP A 28 -7.27 -5.99 -13.32
CA ASP A 28 -8.50 -5.38 -12.76
C ASP A 28 -8.32 -5.03 -11.28
N LEU A 29 -7.73 -5.94 -10.49
CA LEU A 29 -7.47 -5.73 -9.07
C LEU A 29 -6.49 -4.56 -8.86
N LEU A 30 -5.45 -4.45 -9.69
CA LEU A 30 -4.47 -3.37 -9.60
C LEU A 30 -5.10 -2.03 -9.98
N ASP A 31 -5.82 -1.96 -11.11
CA ASP A 31 -6.51 -0.75 -11.56
C ASP A 31 -7.50 -0.24 -10.50
N TYR A 32 -8.28 -1.15 -9.92
CA TYR A 32 -9.19 -0.79 -8.83
C TYR A 32 -8.44 -0.30 -7.59
N ALA A 33 -7.34 -0.97 -7.19
CA ALA A 33 -6.54 -0.54 -6.05
C ALA A 33 -5.93 0.85 -6.24
N TYR A 34 -5.38 1.14 -7.43
CA TYR A 34 -4.81 2.45 -7.76
C TYR A 34 -5.90 3.53 -7.77
N MET A 35 -7.06 3.25 -8.38
CA MET A 35 -8.21 4.17 -8.34
C MET A 35 -8.62 4.48 -6.89
N GLN A 36 -8.72 3.47 -6.02
CA GLN A 36 -9.04 3.69 -4.60
C GLN A 36 -7.97 4.52 -3.88
N LYS A 37 -6.68 4.29 -4.18
CA LYS A 37 -5.57 5.08 -3.62
C LYS A 37 -5.66 6.55 -4.05
N GLU A 38 -5.90 6.82 -5.33
CA GLU A 38 -6.07 8.18 -5.87
C GLU A 38 -7.24 8.92 -5.22
N GLN A 39 -8.32 8.20 -4.92
CA GLN A 39 -9.48 8.71 -4.17
C GLN A 39 -9.24 8.81 -2.65
N GLN A 40 -8.01 8.58 -2.18
CA GLN A 40 -7.62 8.53 -0.76
C GLN A 40 -8.33 7.44 0.07
N ASN A 41 -9.04 6.52 -0.59
CA ASN A 41 -9.66 5.31 -0.01
C ASN A 41 -8.62 4.20 0.22
N THR A 42 -7.53 4.58 0.88
CA THR A 42 -6.36 3.75 1.18
C THR A 42 -6.68 2.42 1.86
N SER A 43 -7.74 2.33 2.66
CA SER A 43 -8.18 1.04 3.25
C SER A 43 -8.70 0.07 2.19
N GLN A 44 -9.48 0.55 1.21
CA GLN A 44 -9.98 -0.27 0.11
C GLN A 44 -8.86 -0.65 -0.87
N ALA A 45 -7.92 0.27 -1.11
CA ALA A 45 -6.72 -0.04 -1.88
C ALA A 45 -5.93 -1.19 -1.24
N LEU A 46 -5.68 -1.15 0.08
CA LEU A 46 -4.97 -2.20 0.80
C LEU A 46 -5.72 -3.55 0.79
N ILE A 47 -7.04 -3.54 0.94
CA ILE A 47 -7.86 -4.77 0.85
C ILE A 47 -7.72 -5.39 -0.55
N THR A 48 -7.80 -4.56 -1.59
CA THR A 48 -7.71 -5.02 -2.97
C THR A 48 -6.32 -5.55 -3.31
N LEU A 49 -5.25 -4.85 -2.90
CA LEU A 49 -3.87 -5.31 -3.08
C LEU A 49 -3.61 -6.61 -2.32
N ASN A 50 -4.12 -6.75 -1.09
CA ASN A 50 -4.01 -8.01 -0.36
C ASN A 50 -4.73 -9.15 -1.08
N ARG A 51 -5.91 -8.88 -1.67
CA ARG A 51 -6.62 -9.87 -2.49
C ARG A 51 -5.82 -10.27 -3.73
N ALA A 52 -5.20 -9.31 -4.42
CA ALA A 52 -4.32 -9.58 -5.55
C ALA A 52 -3.14 -10.46 -5.13
N LEU A 53 -2.52 -10.17 -3.98
CA LEU A 53 -1.41 -10.96 -3.46
C LEU A 53 -1.82 -12.39 -3.10
N GLU A 54 -3.01 -12.60 -2.53
CA GLU A 54 -3.54 -13.93 -2.21
C GLU A 54 -3.78 -14.78 -3.46
N LEU A 55 -4.27 -14.17 -4.53
CA LEU A 55 -4.61 -14.87 -5.78
C LEU A 55 -3.39 -15.09 -6.69
N TYR A 56 -2.41 -14.18 -6.62
CA TYR A 56 -1.29 -14.12 -7.57
C TYR A 56 0.07 -14.12 -6.86
N ALA A 57 0.20 -14.80 -5.71
CA ALA A 57 1.46 -14.89 -4.96
C ALA A 57 2.62 -15.49 -5.77
N ASP A 58 2.31 -16.38 -6.72
CA ASP A 58 3.30 -17.02 -7.60
C ASP A 58 3.64 -16.18 -8.84
N ASN A 59 2.96 -15.07 -9.07
CA ASN A 59 3.21 -14.17 -10.19
C ASN A 59 4.46 -13.31 -9.92
N ASP A 60 5.29 -13.10 -10.94
CA ASP A 60 6.52 -12.28 -10.85
C ASP A 60 6.25 -10.83 -10.44
N TYR A 61 5.00 -10.35 -10.57
CA TYR A 61 4.56 -9.03 -10.15
C TYR A 61 4.28 -8.91 -8.64
N ALA A 62 4.11 -10.04 -7.91
CA ALA A 62 3.76 -10.04 -6.49
C ALA A 62 4.65 -9.15 -5.58
N PRO A 63 5.98 -9.02 -5.80
CA PRO A 63 6.83 -8.11 -5.02
C PRO A 63 6.43 -6.64 -5.16
N PHE A 64 5.95 -6.23 -6.34
CA PHE A 64 5.51 -4.84 -6.56
C PHE A 64 4.22 -4.52 -5.80
N ILE A 65 3.35 -5.52 -5.61
CA ILE A 65 2.17 -5.39 -4.76
C ILE A 65 2.59 -5.10 -3.30
N ILE A 66 3.61 -5.80 -2.78
CA ILE A 66 4.17 -5.55 -1.44
C ILE A 66 4.73 -4.12 -1.34
N ILE A 67 5.48 -3.68 -2.34
CA ILE A 67 6.05 -2.32 -2.38
C ILE A 67 4.92 -1.27 -2.35
N GLU A 68 3.88 -1.46 -3.16
CA GLU A 68 2.75 -0.52 -3.23
C GLU A 68 1.96 -0.47 -1.92
N MET A 69 1.66 -1.62 -1.31
CA MET A 69 1.06 -1.68 0.02
C MET A 69 1.94 -0.95 1.05
N SER A 70 3.26 -1.11 0.99
CA SER A 70 4.18 -0.41 1.89
C SER A 70 4.15 1.09 1.69
N ASN A 71 4.02 1.59 0.47
CA ASN A 71 3.94 3.02 0.20
C ASN A 71 2.69 3.64 0.83
N ILE A 72 1.54 2.95 0.71
CA ILE A 72 0.28 3.36 1.35
C ILE A 72 0.40 3.34 2.88
N LEU A 73 1.07 2.34 3.45
CA LEU A 73 1.25 2.26 4.90
C LEU A 73 2.22 3.32 5.42
N LYS A 74 3.33 3.57 4.72
CA LYS A 74 4.29 4.63 5.03
C LYS A 74 3.65 6.03 5.00
N SER A 75 2.76 6.31 4.05
CA SER A 75 2.05 7.60 4.00
C SER A 75 1.11 7.83 5.19
N LYS A 76 0.75 6.77 5.92
CA LYS A 76 -0.01 6.82 7.18
C LYS A 76 0.85 6.71 8.44
N GLY A 77 2.17 6.59 8.31
CA GLY A 77 3.06 6.27 9.42
C GLY A 77 2.88 4.86 10.01
N ALA A 78 2.18 3.97 9.31
CA ALA A 78 1.90 2.60 9.70
C ALA A 78 3.11 1.67 9.41
N TYR A 79 4.24 1.97 10.04
CA TYR A 79 5.52 1.32 9.73
C TYR A 79 5.57 -0.14 10.19
N ASP A 80 4.89 -0.50 11.28
CA ASP A 80 4.84 -1.89 11.74
C ASP A 80 4.06 -2.78 10.77
N GLU A 81 2.96 -2.28 10.21
CA GLU A 81 2.21 -2.94 9.14
C GLU A 81 3.09 -3.12 7.89
N ALA A 82 3.83 -2.08 7.50
CA ALA A 82 4.75 -2.13 6.36
C ALA A 82 5.85 -3.19 6.57
N ILE A 83 6.43 -3.25 7.77
CA ILE A 83 7.39 -4.30 8.14
C ILE A 83 6.75 -5.69 8.06
N ARG A 84 5.51 -5.86 8.55
CA ARG A 84 4.83 -7.16 8.52
C ARG A 84 4.59 -7.65 7.09
N ILE A 85 4.19 -6.79 6.17
CA ILE A 85 3.97 -7.21 4.77
C ILE A 85 5.28 -7.57 4.07
N TYR A 86 6.39 -6.86 4.31
CA TYR A 86 7.70 -7.23 3.76
C TYR A 86 8.18 -8.58 4.33
N ASN A 87 7.96 -8.83 5.63
CA ASN A 87 8.28 -10.13 6.22
C ASN A 87 7.49 -11.27 5.57
N LYS A 88 6.19 -11.08 5.31
CA LYS A 88 5.40 -12.05 4.53
C LYS A 88 5.92 -12.18 3.10
N GLY A 89 6.25 -11.07 2.46
CA GLY A 89 6.73 -11.06 1.08
C GLY A 89 8.05 -11.80 0.86
N GLN A 90 8.87 -12.00 1.90
CA GLN A 90 10.06 -12.86 1.81
C GLN A 90 9.75 -14.33 1.50
N SER A 91 8.51 -14.79 1.73
CA SER A 91 8.08 -16.15 1.36
C SER A 91 7.57 -16.27 -0.08
N LEU A 92 7.51 -15.19 -0.85
CA LEU A 92 7.09 -15.24 -2.25
C LEU A 92 8.11 -16.03 -3.09
N PRO A 93 7.68 -16.92 -4.00
CA PRO A 93 8.61 -17.75 -4.77
C PRO A 93 9.65 -16.95 -5.55
N VAL A 94 9.24 -15.85 -6.18
CA VAL A 94 10.15 -14.97 -6.95
C VAL A 94 11.20 -14.31 -6.04
N VAL A 95 10.84 -13.97 -4.81
CA VAL A 95 11.77 -13.40 -3.82
C VAL A 95 12.75 -14.47 -3.32
N GLN A 96 12.29 -15.69 -3.05
CA GLN A 96 13.15 -16.79 -2.60
C GLN A 96 14.16 -17.23 -3.67
N LYS A 97 13.78 -17.18 -4.94
CA LYS A 97 14.66 -17.56 -6.08
C LYS A 97 15.66 -16.47 -6.46
N ASN A 98 15.44 -15.23 -6.04
CA ASN A 98 16.26 -14.08 -6.39
C ASN A 98 16.93 -13.49 -5.15
N SER A 99 18.19 -13.86 -4.91
CA SER A 99 18.96 -13.42 -3.74
C SER A 99 19.12 -11.90 -3.65
N HIS A 100 19.20 -11.20 -4.79
CA HIS A 100 19.26 -9.75 -4.81
C HIS A 100 17.94 -9.13 -4.34
N LEU A 101 16.81 -9.59 -4.88
CA LEU A 101 15.48 -9.13 -4.46
C LEU A 101 15.20 -9.46 -2.98
N HIS A 102 15.58 -10.65 -2.52
CA HIS A 102 15.52 -11.01 -1.11
C HIS A 102 16.31 -10.04 -0.24
N GLN A 103 17.54 -9.69 -0.65
CA GLN A 103 18.36 -8.72 0.07
C GLN A 103 17.72 -7.32 0.09
N GLU A 104 17.07 -6.89 -0.98
CA GLU A 104 16.34 -5.62 -1.00
C GLU A 104 15.16 -5.62 -0.01
N PHE A 105 14.46 -6.74 0.17
CA PHE A 105 13.43 -6.89 1.20
C PHE A 105 14.03 -6.81 2.61
N VAL A 106 15.17 -7.47 2.86
CA VAL A 106 15.89 -7.40 4.14
C VAL A 106 16.33 -5.96 4.43
N ASN A 107 16.92 -5.28 3.44
CA ASN A 107 17.35 -3.88 3.55
C ASN A 107 16.16 -2.97 3.88
N THR A 108 15.02 -3.17 3.21
CA THR A 108 13.82 -2.36 3.43
C THR A 108 13.23 -2.58 4.82
N ILE A 109 13.18 -3.82 5.30
CA ILE A 109 12.75 -4.13 6.67
C ILE A 109 13.64 -3.45 7.70
N ALA A 110 14.96 -3.50 7.52
CA ALA A 110 15.90 -2.85 8.41
C ALA A 110 15.72 -1.33 8.43
N TYR A 111 15.60 -0.71 7.25
CA TYR A 111 15.34 0.72 7.12
C TYR A 111 14.06 1.13 7.85
N LEU A 112 12.94 0.40 7.64
CA LEU A 112 11.67 0.69 8.30
C LEU A 112 11.73 0.55 9.82
N ARG A 113 12.52 -0.40 10.34
CA ARG A 113 12.73 -0.57 11.79
C ARG A 113 13.51 0.61 12.38
N ILE A 114 14.60 1.00 11.72
CA ILE A 114 15.42 2.16 12.11
C ILE A 114 14.55 3.41 12.10
N LEU A 115 13.91 3.69 10.95
CA LEU A 115 12.98 4.79 10.78
C LEU A 115 11.94 4.87 11.90
N LYS A 116 11.26 3.76 12.18
CA LYS A 116 10.23 3.71 13.23
C LYS A 116 10.81 4.05 14.60
N ASN A 117 11.99 3.49 14.92
CA ASN A 117 12.62 3.68 16.22
C ASN A 117 13.12 5.11 16.40
N THR A 118 13.73 5.70 15.37
CA THR A 118 14.16 7.11 15.38
C THR A 118 12.95 8.04 15.50
N LEU A 119 11.86 7.80 14.77
CA LEU A 119 10.64 8.59 14.94
C LEU A 119 10.08 8.49 16.36
N LEU A 120 10.11 7.29 16.96
CA LEU A 120 9.67 7.08 18.33
C LEU A 120 10.53 7.84 19.34
N SER A 121 11.86 7.87 19.18
CA SER A 121 12.75 8.62 20.08
C SER A 121 12.55 10.14 20.01
N HIS A 122 12.09 10.65 18.87
CA HIS A 122 11.71 12.05 18.68
C HIS A 122 10.24 12.37 19.03
N GLY A 123 9.48 11.40 19.55
CA GLY A 123 8.07 11.58 19.89
C GLY A 123 7.13 11.72 18.68
N LEU A 124 7.60 11.35 17.49
CA LEU A 124 6.88 11.43 16.21
C LEU A 124 6.31 10.07 15.80
N SER A 125 5.69 9.35 16.75
CA SER A 125 5.06 8.07 16.43
C SER A 125 3.94 8.26 15.41
N LEU A 126 3.83 7.34 14.44
CA LEU A 126 2.87 7.39 13.33
C LEU A 126 2.99 8.60 12.39
N TYR A 127 4.12 9.31 12.41
CA TYR A 127 4.33 10.45 11.52
C TYR A 127 4.48 9.99 10.06
N PRO A 128 3.75 10.57 9.08
CA PRO A 128 3.82 10.18 7.67
C PRO A 128 5.23 10.32 7.07
N PHE A 129 5.62 9.34 6.25
CA PHE A 129 6.97 9.28 5.68
C PHE A 129 7.38 10.54 4.92
N GLU A 130 6.49 11.07 4.08
CA GLU A 130 6.77 12.26 3.27
C GLU A 130 6.85 13.56 4.08
N GLN A 131 6.38 13.53 5.33
CA GLN A 131 6.36 14.71 6.20
C GLN A 131 7.55 14.73 7.17
N ILE A 132 8.32 13.64 7.27
CA ILE A 132 9.47 13.53 8.20
C ILE A 132 10.43 14.71 8.01
N PRO A 133 10.75 15.46 9.08
CA PRO A 133 11.70 16.57 9.02
C PRO A 133 13.06 16.14 8.47
N LEU A 134 13.69 17.00 7.65
CA LEU A 134 14.95 16.67 6.98
C LEU A 134 16.06 16.21 7.94
N ALA A 135 16.20 16.87 9.10
CA ALA A 135 17.20 16.50 10.10
C ALA A 135 17.02 15.06 10.62
N ILE A 136 15.76 14.66 10.86
CA ILE A 136 15.43 13.30 11.33
C ILE A 136 15.63 12.30 10.19
N ARG A 137 15.29 12.67 8.94
CA ARG A 137 15.56 11.81 7.78
C ARG A 137 17.06 11.54 7.61
N GLN A 138 17.90 12.54 7.78
CA GLN A 138 19.36 12.39 7.73
C GLN A 138 19.90 11.49 8.84
N GLU A 139 19.34 11.57 10.04
CA GLU A 139 19.66 10.66 11.15
C GLU A 139 19.32 9.21 10.79
N ILE A 140 18.10 8.96 10.30
CA ILE A 140 17.65 7.63 9.84
C ILE A 140 18.58 7.08 8.76
N ASP A 141 18.92 7.89 7.76
CA ASP A 141 19.77 7.47 6.64
C ASP A 141 21.19 7.15 7.11
N SER A 142 21.71 7.90 8.09
CA SER A 142 23.02 7.67 8.70
C SER A 142 23.05 6.38 9.53
N GLU A 143 22.02 6.15 10.35
CA GLU A 143 21.86 4.91 11.12
C GLU A 143 21.72 3.69 10.20
N PHE A 144 20.95 3.81 9.13
CA PHE A 144 20.81 2.73 8.15
C PHE A 144 22.12 2.43 7.42
N LEU A 145 22.88 3.46 7.03
CA LEU A 145 24.21 3.26 6.45
C LEU A 145 25.14 2.54 7.42
N TYR A 146 25.16 2.95 8.69
CA TYR A 146 25.95 2.28 9.72
C TYR A 146 25.54 0.82 9.88
N TRP A 147 24.23 0.51 9.97
CA TRP A 147 23.74 -0.86 10.01
C TRP A 147 24.24 -1.67 8.81
N ARG A 148 24.05 -1.15 7.59
CA ARG A 148 24.42 -1.82 6.33
C ARG A 148 25.91 -2.13 6.20
N LEU A 149 26.77 -1.31 6.79
CA LEU A 149 28.23 -1.53 6.79
C LEU A 149 28.67 -2.59 7.80
N ASN A 150 27.87 -2.84 8.85
CA ASN A 150 28.23 -3.70 9.98
C ASN A 150 27.49 -5.05 10.01
N THR A 151 26.57 -5.31 9.09
CA THR A 151 25.83 -6.58 8.98
C THR A 151 26.15 -7.37 7.71
N LYS A 152 27.40 -7.35 7.25
CA LYS A 152 27.90 -8.18 6.14
C LYS A 152 28.66 -9.40 6.62
#